data_AF-A0A2N9NNK0-F1
#
_entry.id   AF-A0A2N9NNK0-F1
#
_cell.length_a   1.000
_cell.length_b   1.000
_cell.length_c   1.000
_cell.angle_alpha   90.00
_cell.angle_beta   90.00
_cell.angle_gamma   90.00
#
_symmetry.space_group_name_H-M   'P 1'
#
loop_
_entity.id
_entity.type
_entity.pdbx_description
1 polymer ?
#
loop_
_entity_poly.entity_id
_entity_poly.type
_entity_poly.pdbx_seq_one_letter_code
_entity_poly.pdbx_strand_id
1 'polypeptide(L)'
;MKAPLPAHESKRLAALREYRILDTAAEQVYDDLTRLAAHICGVPIATISLVDETRQWFKSKVGLNARETPRDISFCAHTILQSGPLVVTDTRKDKRFADSTLVTRGPRIRFYAGFPLTSPEGQALGALCAIDRKPRRLSPAQQGAMEALARQVMSLLELRRVTDQLAHSLKHVKILRGLLPICAWCRRIRDDRGYWSQVEEYVRANTEAEFTHGICPQCLEKQRPKKAVVRKAETWP
;
A
#
# COMPACT_ATOMS: atom_id res chain seq x y z
N MET A 1 -8.83 -6.73 29.30
CA MET A 1 -10.05 -6.12 28.73
C MET A 1 -9.85 -5.99 27.23
N LYS A 2 -10.82 -6.48 26.45
CA LYS A 2 -10.88 -6.35 24.99
C LYS A 2 -11.53 -5.01 24.64
N ALA A 3 -10.88 -4.21 23.81
CA ALA A 3 -11.49 -2.98 23.30
C ALA A 3 -12.74 -3.32 22.47
N PRO A 4 -13.83 -2.54 22.55
CA PRO A 4 -14.93 -2.68 21.60
C PRO A 4 -14.44 -2.35 20.19
N LEU A 5 -15.19 -2.82 19.18
CA LEU A 5 -14.90 -2.47 17.79
C LEU A 5 -15.48 -1.08 17.47
N PRO A 6 -14.80 -0.27 16.65
CA PRO A 6 -15.38 0.94 16.06
C PRO A 6 -16.70 0.64 15.31
N ALA A 7 -17.62 1.60 15.30
CA ALA A 7 -18.94 1.45 14.65
C ALA A 7 -18.85 1.08 13.16
N HIS A 8 -17.80 1.52 12.47
CA HIS A 8 -17.56 1.25 11.05
C HIS A 8 -16.26 0.45 10.84
N GLU A 9 -16.06 -0.61 11.62
CA GLU A 9 -14.82 -1.40 11.59
C GLU A 9 -14.46 -1.93 10.20
N SER A 10 -15.43 -2.44 9.43
CA SER A 10 -15.17 -2.93 8.07
C SER A 10 -14.61 -1.84 7.14
N LYS A 11 -15.11 -0.59 7.27
CA LYS A 11 -14.63 0.56 6.49
C LYS A 11 -13.21 0.94 6.91
N ARG A 12 -12.93 0.95 8.22
CA ARG A 12 -11.60 1.24 8.76
C ARG A 12 -10.57 0.19 8.32
N LEU A 13 -10.93 -1.09 8.35
CA LEU A 13 -10.07 -2.18 7.89
C LEU A 13 -9.85 -2.12 6.37
N ALA A 14 -10.88 -1.81 5.58
CA ALA A 14 -10.71 -1.58 4.15
C ALA A 14 -9.72 -0.44 3.88
N ALA A 15 -9.89 0.71 4.56
CA ALA A 15 -8.96 1.83 4.47
C ALA A 15 -7.53 1.43 4.84
N LEU A 16 -7.32 0.71 5.96
CA LEU A 16 -5.99 0.24 6.36
C LEU A 16 -5.33 -0.65 5.28
N ARG A 17 -6.10 -1.54 4.64
CA ARG A 17 -5.61 -2.44 3.59
C ARG A 17 -5.18 -1.69 2.33
N GLU A 18 -5.80 -0.55 2.01
CA GLU A 18 -5.43 0.28 0.85
C GLU A 18 -3.99 0.82 0.93
N TYR A 19 -3.46 1.05 2.13
CA TYR A 19 -2.08 1.53 2.31
C TYR A 19 -1.01 0.46 2.06
N ARG A 20 -1.39 -0.83 1.96
CA ARG A 20 -0.47 -1.97 1.73
C ARG A 20 0.78 -1.93 2.62
N ILE A 21 0.59 -1.51 3.87
CA ILE A 21 1.68 -1.21 4.80
C ILE A 21 1.92 -2.33 5.82
N LEU A 22 0.91 -3.14 6.11
CA LEU A 22 1.03 -4.28 7.01
C LEU A 22 2.04 -5.30 6.45
N ASP A 23 2.80 -5.92 7.35
CA ASP A 23 3.84 -6.93 7.04
C ASP A 23 4.96 -6.47 6.09
N THR A 24 5.11 -5.16 5.92
CA THR A 24 6.22 -4.58 5.16
C THR A 24 7.49 -4.49 6.02
N ALA A 25 8.65 -4.42 5.37
CA ALA A 25 9.94 -4.26 6.05
C ALA A 25 10.00 -2.97 6.90
N ALA A 26 10.93 -2.94 7.85
CA ALA A 26 11.25 -1.71 8.56
C ALA A 26 11.78 -0.65 7.58
N GLU A 27 11.41 0.61 7.83
CA GLU A 27 11.73 1.74 6.96
C GLU A 27 12.18 2.91 7.82
N GLN A 28 13.38 3.42 7.52
CA GLN A 28 14.08 4.43 8.30
C GLN A 28 13.22 5.67 8.60
N VAL A 29 12.40 6.09 7.65
CA VAL A 29 11.53 7.27 7.79
C VAL A 29 10.52 7.13 8.95
N TYR A 30 9.98 5.93 9.19
CA TYR A 30 9.08 5.66 10.32
C TYR A 30 9.86 5.47 11.63
N ASP A 31 11.06 4.90 11.53
CA ASP A 31 11.96 4.70 12.67
C ASP A 31 12.46 6.02 13.26
N ASP A 32 12.73 7.02 12.41
CA ASP A 32 13.11 8.36 12.86
C ASP A 32 11.97 9.06 13.59
N LEU A 33 10.74 9.01 13.08
CA LEU A 33 9.57 9.57 13.76
C LEU A 33 9.29 8.87 15.10
N THR A 34 9.48 7.56 15.17
CA THR A 34 9.29 6.80 16.42
C THR A 34 10.37 7.14 17.45
N ARG A 35 11.63 7.30 17.02
CA ARG A 35 12.72 7.78 17.89
C ARG A 35 12.48 9.20 18.39
N LEU A 36 12.01 10.10 17.52
CA LEU A 36 11.65 11.47 17.92
C LEU A 36 10.52 11.46 18.95
N ALA A 37 9.47 10.64 18.76
CA ALA A 37 8.40 10.50 19.73
C ALA A 37 8.91 10.06 21.11
N ALA A 38 9.79 9.05 21.15
CA ALA A 38 10.42 8.60 22.40
C ALA A 38 11.25 9.71 23.06
N HIS A 39 12.06 10.42 22.26
CA HIS A 39 12.93 11.49 22.73
C HIS A 39 12.16 12.70 23.28
N ILE A 40 11.18 13.21 22.53
CA ILE A 40 10.35 14.37 22.90
C ILE A 40 9.57 14.10 24.19
N CYS A 41 9.02 12.89 24.33
CA CYS A 41 8.28 12.49 25.53
C CYS A 41 9.18 12.04 26.68
N GLY A 42 10.49 11.84 26.45
CA GLY A 42 11.44 11.34 27.43
C GLY A 42 11.06 9.95 27.96
N VAL A 43 10.55 9.08 27.09
CA VAL A 43 10.05 7.74 27.43
C VAL A 43 10.91 6.64 26.82
N PRO A 44 11.02 5.46 27.45
CA PRO A 44 11.84 4.36 26.95
C PRO A 44 11.21 3.59 25.79
N ILE A 45 9.89 3.78 25.56
CA ILE A 45 9.14 3.03 24.55
C ILE A 45 8.28 3.99 23.73
N ALA A 46 8.38 3.88 22.41
CA ALA A 46 7.45 4.51 21.48
C ALA A 46 7.18 3.59 20.29
N THR A 47 6.02 3.71 19.66
CA THR A 47 5.64 2.86 18.52
C THR A 47 4.76 3.61 17.52
N ILE A 48 4.97 3.34 16.23
CA ILE A 48 3.95 3.51 15.20
C ILE A 48 3.26 2.16 15.05
N SER A 49 2.00 2.12 15.46
CA SER A 49 1.23 0.88 15.61
C SER A 49 -0.04 0.95 14.76
N LEU A 50 -0.27 -0.05 13.91
CA LEU A 50 -1.48 -0.19 13.09
C LEU A 50 -2.37 -1.28 13.67
N VAL A 51 -3.67 -1.02 13.75
CA VAL A 51 -4.63 -1.96 14.35
C VAL A 51 -5.34 -2.71 13.23
N ASP A 52 -4.99 -3.98 13.06
CA ASP A 52 -5.60 -4.91 12.11
C ASP A 52 -6.79 -5.64 12.77
N GLU A 53 -7.41 -6.57 12.05
CA GLU A 53 -8.59 -7.31 12.49
C GLU A 53 -8.36 -8.01 13.85
N THR A 54 -7.31 -8.82 13.95
CA THR A 54 -7.01 -9.67 15.12
C THR A 54 -5.76 -9.24 15.90
N ARG A 55 -4.95 -8.34 15.33
CA ARG A 55 -3.64 -7.96 15.87
C ARG A 55 -3.40 -6.45 15.83
N GLN A 56 -2.44 -6.04 16.63
CA GLN A 56 -1.79 -4.75 16.58
C GLN A 56 -0.39 -4.96 16.02
N TRP A 57 -0.11 -4.43 14.84
CA TRP A 57 1.16 -4.60 14.13
C TRP A 57 2.03 -3.34 14.25
N PHE A 58 3.31 -3.51 14.56
CA PHE A 58 4.24 -2.38 14.73
C PHE A 58 4.99 -2.08 13.43
N LYS A 59 4.65 -0.96 12.78
CA LYS A 59 5.42 -0.46 11.63
C LYS A 59 6.82 -0.02 12.07
N SER A 60 6.88 0.61 13.23
CA SER A 60 8.13 1.02 13.85
C SER A 60 7.98 1.01 15.38
N LYS A 61 9.08 0.72 16.07
CA LYS A 61 9.12 0.55 17.52
C LYS A 61 10.49 0.88 18.10
N VAL A 62 10.48 1.49 19.29
CA VAL A 62 11.64 1.69 20.15
C VAL A 62 11.34 1.05 21.51
N GLY A 63 12.31 0.34 22.08
CA GLY A 63 12.19 -0.24 23.43
C GLY A 63 11.30 -1.49 23.55
N LEU A 64 10.92 -2.11 22.43
CA LEU A 64 10.14 -3.35 22.38
C LEU A 64 10.73 -4.37 21.40
N ASN A 65 10.75 -5.65 21.81
CA ASN A 65 11.21 -6.76 20.96
C ASN A 65 10.09 -7.35 20.09
N ALA A 66 8.84 -7.38 20.59
CA ALA A 66 7.70 -7.88 19.83
C ALA A 66 7.50 -7.11 18.51
N ARG A 67 7.06 -7.80 17.45
CA ARG A 67 6.70 -7.18 16.15
C ARG A 67 5.21 -6.85 16.06
N GLU A 68 4.41 -7.54 16.86
CA GLU A 68 2.98 -7.35 16.98
C GLU A 68 2.50 -7.85 18.35
N THR A 69 1.25 -7.54 18.67
CA THR A 69 0.54 -8.07 19.85
C THR A 69 -0.90 -8.39 19.47
N PRO A 70 -1.58 -9.33 20.14
CA PRO A 70 -3.02 -9.53 19.96
C PRO A 70 -3.80 -8.21 20.16
N ARG A 71 -4.82 -7.95 19.33
CA ARG A 71 -5.63 -6.74 19.42
C ARG A 71 -6.34 -6.62 20.77
N ASP A 72 -6.78 -7.76 21.31
CA ASP A 72 -7.58 -7.83 22.54
C ASP A 72 -6.83 -7.37 23.80
N ILE A 73 -5.50 -7.25 23.75
CA ILE A 73 -4.69 -6.74 24.86
C ILE A 73 -4.11 -5.35 24.59
N SER A 74 -4.46 -4.74 23.45
CA SER A 74 -3.75 -3.59 22.91
C SER A 74 -4.35 -2.26 23.39
N PHE A 75 -3.49 -1.32 23.79
CA PHE A 75 -3.90 0.04 24.14
C PHE A 75 -4.31 0.83 22.88
N CYS A 76 -3.66 0.59 21.74
CA CYS A 76 -3.99 1.30 20.50
C CYS A 76 -5.38 0.96 19.98
N ALA A 77 -5.89 -0.25 20.26
CA ALA A 77 -7.29 -0.60 19.95
C ALA A 77 -8.29 0.29 20.70
N HIS A 78 -7.92 0.83 21.87
CA HIS A 78 -8.74 1.82 22.58
C HIS A 78 -8.54 3.24 22.02
N THR A 79 -7.32 3.58 21.57
CA THR A 79 -7.01 4.89 20.96
C THR A 79 -7.80 5.13 19.68
N ILE A 80 -7.96 4.12 18.82
CA ILE A 80 -8.70 4.25 17.55
C ILE A 80 -10.21 4.45 17.72
N LEU A 81 -10.74 4.37 18.94
CA LEU A 81 -12.18 4.55 19.23
C LEU A 81 -12.58 6.02 19.42
N GLN A 82 -11.62 6.94 19.44
CA GLN A 82 -11.85 8.36 19.70
C GLN A 82 -11.03 9.22 18.74
N SER A 83 -11.49 10.43 18.46
CA SER A 83 -10.84 11.35 17.51
C SER A 83 -9.58 12.00 18.07
N GLY A 84 -9.45 12.08 19.40
CA GLY A 84 -8.35 12.74 20.09
C GLY A 84 -7.37 11.77 20.75
N PRO A 85 -6.27 12.29 21.34
CA PRO A 85 -5.28 11.47 22.01
C PRO A 85 -5.86 10.75 23.24
N LEU A 86 -5.45 9.49 23.42
CA LEU A 86 -5.74 8.70 24.61
C LEU A 86 -4.56 8.80 25.57
N VAL A 87 -4.69 9.58 26.64
CA VAL A 87 -3.65 9.74 27.66
C VAL A 87 -4.05 9.08 28.96
N VAL A 88 -3.26 8.11 29.40
CA VAL A 88 -3.42 7.36 30.65
C VAL A 88 -2.18 7.61 31.51
N THR A 89 -2.37 8.36 32.59
CA THR A 89 -1.27 8.84 33.44
C THR A 89 -0.72 7.76 34.38
N ASP A 90 -1.59 6.87 34.88
CA ASP A 90 -1.24 5.63 35.60
C ASP A 90 -2.26 4.54 35.25
N THR A 91 -1.85 3.55 34.46
CA THR A 91 -2.70 2.44 34.00
C THR A 91 -3.25 1.57 35.13
N ARG A 92 -2.62 1.57 36.31
CA ARG A 92 -3.14 0.84 37.48
C ARG A 92 -4.39 1.49 38.07
N LYS A 93 -4.57 2.80 37.83
CA LYS A 93 -5.71 3.58 38.30
C LYS A 93 -6.81 3.71 37.25
N ASP A 94 -6.52 3.29 36.02
CA ASP A 94 -7.48 3.33 34.93
C ASP A 94 -8.24 2.00 34.84
N LYS A 95 -9.55 2.04 35.11
CA LYS A 95 -10.43 0.86 35.13
C LYS A 95 -10.39 0.06 33.82
N ARG A 96 -10.06 0.70 32.69
CA ARG A 96 -9.95 0.03 31.38
C ARG A 96 -8.73 -0.88 31.30
N PHE A 97 -7.66 -0.54 32.02
CA PHE A 97 -6.33 -1.12 31.83
C PHE A 97 -5.75 -1.79 33.07
N ALA A 98 -6.29 -1.55 34.27
CA ALA A 98 -5.74 -2.04 35.53
C ALA A 98 -5.48 -3.56 35.54
N ASP A 99 -6.38 -4.34 34.94
CA ASP A 99 -6.28 -5.82 34.86
C ASP A 99 -5.57 -6.33 33.59
N SER A 100 -5.06 -5.43 32.73
CA SER A 100 -4.36 -5.83 31.50
C SER A 100 -3.08 -6.60 31.82
N THR A 101 -2.80 -7.66 31.07
CA THR A 101 -1.54 -8.43 31.20
C THR A 101 -0.31 -7.58 30.94
N LEU A 102 -0.43 -6.55 30.09
CA LEU A 102 0.62 -5.57 29.83
C LEU A 102 0.92 -4.66 31.04
N VAL A 103 -0.02 -4.56 31.99
CA VAL A 103 0.08 -3.77 33.22
C VAL A 103 0.49 -4.64 34.41
N THR A 104 -0.15 -5.79 34.59
CA THR A 104 0.02 -6.69 35.75
C THR A 104 1.23 -7.60 35.66
N ARG A 105 1.59 -8.09 34.46
CA ARG A 105 2.72 -9.00 34.25
C ARG A 105 3.93 -8.27 33.66
N GLY A 106 3.91 -8.03 32.36
CA GLY A 106 5.01 -7.44 31.59
C GLY A 106 4.46 -6.85 30.29
N PRO A 107 4.91 -5.67 29.84
CA PRO A 107 6.11 -4.93 30.26
C PRO A 107 5.91 -4.00 31.48
N ARG A 108 4.80 -4.15 32.23
CA ARG A 108 4.43 -3.32 33.38
C ARG A 108 4.24 -1.86 32.99
N ILE A 109 3.46 -1.64 31.92
CA ILE A 109 3.09 -0.30 31.47
C ILE A 109 2.41 0.44 32.62
N ARG A 110 2.83 1.69 32.86
CA ARG A 110 2.21 2.62 33.82
C ARG A 110 1.71 3.86 33.12
N PHE A 111 2.42 4.33 32.11
CA PHE A 111 1.99 5.47 31.31
C PHE A 111 1.78 5.05 29.86
N TYR A 112 0.70 5.54 29.27
CA TYR A 112 0.39 5.39 27.86
C TYR A 112 -0.16 6.71 27.32
N ALA A 113 0.37 7.19 26.21
CA ALA A 113 -0.22 8.26 25.42
C ALA A 113 -0.26 7.82 23.95
N GLY A 114 -1.45 7.58 23.43
CA GLY A 114 -1.68 7.21 22.03
C GLY A 114 -2.31 8.35 21.26
N PHE A 115 -1.74 8.69 20.11
CA PHE A 115 -2.22 9.71 19.20
C PHE A 115 -2.75 9.02 17.94
N PRO A 116 -4.05 9.12 17.62
CA PRO A 116 -4.65 8.36 16.53
C PRO A 116 -4.02 8.74 15.18
N LEU A 117 -3.78 7.73 14.34
CA LEU A 117 -3.34 7.86 12.97
C LEU A 117 -4.57 7.82 12.07
N THR A 118 -5.13 8.99 11.79
CA THR A 118 -6.42 9.14 11.11
C THR A 118 -6.24 9.45 9.63
N SER A 119 -6.88 8.66 8.76
CA SER A 119 -6.90 8.90 7.31
C SER A 119 -7.65 10.19 6.95
N PRO A 120 -7.45 10.75 5.75
CA PRO A 120 -8.24 11.90 5.25
C PRO A 120 -9.76 11.66 5.29
N GLU A 121 -10.20 10.42 5.14
CA GLU A 121 -11.61 9.98 5.22
C GLU A 121 -12.09 9.75 6.66
N GLY A 122 -11.29 10.15 7.66
CA GLY A 122 -11.62 10.08 9.07
C GLY A 122 -11.48 8.70 9.71
N GLN A 123 -10.79 7.76 9.07
CA GLN A 123 -10.63 6.40 9.63
C GLN A 123 -9.36 6.33 10.50
N ALA A 124 -9.51 5.99 11.79
CA ALA A 124 -8.37 5.78 12.68
C ALA A 124 -7.70 4.42 12.42
N LEU A 125 -6.59 4.41 11.68
CA LEU A 125 -5.91 3.19 11.23
C LEU A 125 -5.04 2.55 12.32
N GLY A 126 -4.62 3.37 13.28
CA GLY A 126 -3.65 3.00 14.31
C GLY A 126 -3.35 4.15 15.26
N ALA A 127 -2.17 4.11 15.88
CA ALA A 127 -1.72 5.16 16.78
C ALA A 127 -0.18 5.31 16.79
N LEU A 128 0.29 6.55 16.90
CA LEU A 128 1.64 6.87 17.39
C LEU A 128 1.59 6.92 18.91
N CYS A 129 2.40 6.10 19.59
CA CYS A 129 2.29 5.93 21.04
C CYS A 129 3.59 6.23 21.76
N ALA A 130 3.49 6.84 22.94
CA ALA A 130 4.55 6.99 23.93
C ALA A 130 4.18 6.20 25.19
N ILE A 131 5.11 5.38 25.69
CA ILE A 131 4.84 4.37 26.73
C ILE A 131 5.97 4.40 27.77
N ASP A 132 5.59 4.34 29.05
CA ASP A 132 6.55 4.22 30.15
C ASP A 132 6.09 3.21 31.21
N ARG A 133 7.07 2.68 31.94
CA ARG A 133 6.92 1.84 33.14
C ARG A 133 6.78 2.66 34.43
N LYS A 134 6.82 3.99 34.33
CA LYS A 134 6.52 4.95 35.41
C LYS A 134 5.31 5.81 35.04
N PRO A 135 4.45 6.20 36.00
CA PRO A 135 3.39 7.17 35.75
C PRO A 135 3.94 8.50 35.22
N ARG A 136 3.23 9.14 34.29
CA ARG A 136 3.63 10.42 33.71
C ARG A 136 2.44 11.28 33.31
N ARG A 137 2.72 12.56 33.06
CA ARG A 137 1.85 13.50 32.36
C ARG A 137 2.67 14.15 31.25
N LEU A 138 2.08 14.28 30.06
CA LEU A 138 2.70 15.06 28.99
C LEU A 138 2.44 16.54 29.22
N SER A 139 3.43 17.38 28.93
CA SER A 139 3.21 18.82 28.84
C SER A 139 2.39 19.15 27.59
N PRO A 140 1.73 20.33 27.53
CA PRO A 140 1.03 20.77 26.31
C PRO A 140 1.93 20.80 25.07
N ALA A 141 3.21 21.19 25.24
CA ALA A 141 4.20 21.18 24.16
C ALA A 141 4.49 19.76 23.65
N GLN A 142 4.62 18.77 24.56
CA GLN A 142 4.81 17.37 24.17
C GLN A 142 3.58 16.81 23.47
N GLN A 143 2.37 17.14 23.92
CA GLN A 143 1.13 16.73 23.25
C GLN A 143 1.06 17.30 21.83
N GLY A 144 1.26 18.61 21.67
CA GLY A 144 1.26 19.26 20.35
C GLY A 144 2.33 18.69 19.41
N ALA A 145 3.51 18.37 19.93
CA ALA A 145 4.58 17.73 19.14
C ALA A 145 4.19 16.31 18.70
N MET A 146 3.58 15.52 19.58
CA MET A 146 3.12 14.17 19.23
C MET A 146 1.96 14.18 18.24
N GLU A 147 1.04 15.13 18.32
CA GLU A 147 0.01 15.34 17.31
C GLU A 147 0.62 15.72 15.95
N ALA A 148 1.64 16.59 15.95
CA ALA A 148 2.37 16.92 14.73
C ALA A 148 3.07 15.70 14.13
N LEU A 149 3.74 14.88 14.94
CA LEU A 149 4.35 13.64 14.48
C LEU A 149 3.31 12.64 13.95
N ALA A 150 2.15 12.50 14.60
CA ALA A 150 1.07 11.65 14.10
C ALA A 150 0.57 12.10 12.72
N ARG A 151 0.44 13.42 12.49
CA ARG A 151 0.16 13.97 11.16
C ARG A 151 1.25 13.63 10.15
N GLN A 152 2.53 13.74 10.52
CA GLN A 152 3.64 13.39 9.62
C GLN A 152 3.66 11.91 9.25
N VAL A 153 3.38 11.01 10.21
CA VAL A 153 3.23 9.58 9.93
C VAL A 153 2.12 9.35 8.90
N MET A 154 0.97 10.01 9.06
CA MET A 154 -0.12 9.90 8.08
C MET A 154 0.25 10.49 6.72
N SER A 155 0.94 11.62 6.65
CA SER A 155 1.43 12.18 5.37
C SER A 155 2.35 11.20 4.63
N LEU A 156 3.21 10.47 5.33
CA LEU A 156 4.07 9.44 4.73
C LEU A 156 3.28 8.23 4.25
N LEU A 157 2.28 7.79 5.03
CA LEU A 157 1.39 6.70 4.63
C LEU A 157 0.57 7.08 3.38
N GLU A 158 0.04 8.30 3.32
CA GLU A 158 -0.64 8.81 2.12
C GLU A 158 0.28 8.87 0.91
N LEU A 159 1.48 9.41 1.08
CA LEU A 159 2.45 9.50 -0.02
C LEU A 159 2.78 8.10 -0.57
N ARG A 160 2.94 7.11 0.30
CA ARG A 160 3.13 5.71 -0.09
C ARG A 160 1.92 5.21 -0.88
N ARG A 161 0.70 5.39 -0.36
CA ARG A 161 -0.54 4.94 -1.01
C ARG A 161 -0.70 5.52 -2.42
N VAL A 162 -0.48 6.83 -2.57
CA VAL A 162 -0.57 7.51 -3.86
C VAL A 162 0.53 7.07 -4.82
N THR A 163 1.76 6.86 -4.32
CA THR A 163 2.87 6.37 -5.15
C THR A 163 2.60 4.95 -5.64
N ASP A 164 2.08 4.07 -4.80
CA ASP A 164 1.72 2.70 -5.19
C ASP A 164 0.56 2.68 -6.18
N GLN A 165 -0.42 3.57 -6.03
CA GLN A 165 -1.51 3.74 -7.00
C GLN A 165 -0.98 4.25 -8.34
N LEU A 166 -0.14 5.28 -8.34
CA LEU A 166 0.47 5.81 -9.56
C LEU A 166 1.32 4.74 -10.27
N ALA A 167 2.14 4.00 -9.53
CA ALA A 167 2.94 2.91 -10.07
C ALA A 167 2.05 1.79 -10.65
N HIS A 168 0.90 1.50 -10.04
CA HIS A 168 -0.06 0.54 -10.59
C HIS A 168 -0.72 1.06 -11.88
N SER A 169 -1.15 2.32 -11.92
CA SER A 169 -1.74 2.93 -13.11
C SER A 169 -0.74 3.00 -14.27
N LEU A 170 0.53 3.30 -13.99
CA LEU A 170 1.59 3.32 -15.00
C LEU A 170 1.89 1.92 -15.57
N LYS A 171 1.71 0.84 -14.80
CA LYS A 171 1.88 -0.54 -15.30
C LYS A 171 0.85 -0.93 -16.37
N HIS A 172 -0.33 -0.30 -16.36
CA HIS A 172 -1.36 -0.53 -17.38
C HIS A 172 -1.15 0.31 -18.65
N VAL A 173 -0.15 1.20 -18.67
CA VAL A 173 0.27 1.87 -19.90
C VAL A 173 1.17 0.90 -20.68
N LYS A 174 0.54 0.05 -21.50
CA LYS A 174 1.21 -0.89 -22.41
C LYS A 174 1.93 -0.12 -23.53
N ILE A 175 3.17 0.32 -23.30
CA ILE A 175 3.95 1.00 -24.34
C ILE A 175 4.92 0.02 -24.99
N LEU A 176 4.69 -0.30 -26.27
CA LEU A 176 5.73 -0.84 -27.13
C LEU A 176 6.85 0.20 -27.27
N ARG A 177 7.93 0.06 -26.50
CA ARG A 177 9.13 0.92 -26.57
C ARG A 177 10.34 0.10 -27.01
N GLY A 178 11.26 0.78 -27.69
CA GLY A 178 12.53 0.21 -28.14
C GLY A 178 12.50 -0.38 -29.54
N LEU A 179 13.64 -0.93 -29.98
CA LEU A 179 13.77 -1.61 -31.26
C LEU A 179 13.27 -3.06 -31.12
N LEU A 180 12.16 -3.38 -31.79
CA LEU A 180 11.64 -4.74 -31.82
C LEU A 180 12.39 -5.55 -32.90
N PRO A 181 13.01 -6.68 -32.55
CA PRO A 181 13.69 -7.53 -33.52
C PRO A 181 12.66 -8.22 -34.44
N ILE A 182 12.62 -7.76 -35.69
CA ILE A 182 11.80 -8.33 -36.75
C ILE A 182 12.69 -9.18 -37.66
N CYS A 183 12.26 -10.41 -37.95
CA CYS A 183 12.96 -11.29 -38.89
C CYS A 183 12.91 -10.68 -40.30
N ALA A 184 14.06 -10.42 -40.91
CA ALA A 184 14.15 -9.82 -42.23
C ALA A 184 13.48 -10.67 -43.35
N TRP A 185 13.35 -11.99 -43.14
CA TRP A 185 12.79 -12.91 -44.12
C TRP A 185 11.27 -13.07 -44.01
N CYS A 186 10.79 -13.43 -42.82
CA CYS A 186 9.38 -13.78 -42.60
C CYS A 186 8.58 -12.69 -41.85
N ARG A 187 9.23 -11.59 -41.47
CA ARG A 187 8.65 -10.45 -40.73
C ARG A 187 7.99 -10.78 -39.37
N ARG A 188 8.25 -11.96 -38.82
CA ARG A 188 7.87 -12.30 -37.43
C ARG A 188 8.67 -11.46 -36.42
N ILE A 189 8.07 -11.16 -35.27
CA ILE A 189 8.72 -10.47 -34.16
C ILE A 189 9.25 -11.50 -33.17
N ARG A 190 10.45 -11.26 -32.61
CA ARG A 190 10.97 -12.06 -31.50
C ARG A 190 10.60 -11.42 -30.17
N ASP A 191 9.98 -12.21 -29.30
CA ASP A 191 9.63 -11.78 -27.94
C ASP A 191 10.82 -11.84 -26.96
N ASP A 192 10.57 -11.44 -25.71
CA ASP A 192 11.53 -11.43 -24.61
C ASP A 192 12.01 -12.82 -24.19
N ARG A 193 11.23 -13.87 -24.50
CA ARG A 193 11.57 -15.28 -24.27
C ARG A 193 12.31 -15.90 -25.45
N GLY A 194 12.50 -15.16 -26.54
CA GLY A 194 13.19 -15.60 -27.75
C GLY A 194 12.32 -16.33 -28.77
N TYR A 195 11.00 -16.43 -28.55
CA TYR A 195 10.08 -17.03 -29.51
C TYR A 195 9.71 -16.06 -30.63
N TRP A 196 9.48 -16.59 -31.83
CA TRP A 196 9.11 -15.83 -33.02
C TRP A 196 7.62 -15.95 -33.31
N SER A 197 6.88 -14.87 -33.12
CA SER A 197 5.42 -14.79 -33.32
C SER A 197 5.05 -13.81 -34.44
N GLN A 198 3.80 -13.87 -34.91
CA GLN A 198 3.31 -12.89 -35.87
C GLN A 198 3.25 -11.50 -35.22
N VAL A 199 3.45 -10.44 -36.01
CA VAL A 199 3.40 -9.05 -35.52
C VAL A 199 2.09 -8.78 -34.80
N GLU A 200 0.97 -9.19 -35.39
CA GLU A 200 -0.38 -8.97 -34.83
C GLU A 200 -0.55 -9.66 -33.48
N GLU A 201 -0.08 -10.90 -33.36
CA GLU A 201 -0.12 -11.68 -32.12
C GLU A 201 0.75 -11.03 -31.04
N TYR A 202 1.97 -10.63 -31.39
CA TYR A 202 2.86 -9.91 -30.50
C TYR A 202 2.24 -8.59 -30.03
N VAL A 203 1.66 -7.80 -30.94
CA VAL A 203 1.04 -6.52 -30.60
C VAL A 203 -0.21 -6.71 -29.74
N ARG A 204 -1.08 -7.70 -30.01
CA ARG A 204 -2.22 -8.03 -29.12
C ARG A 204 -1.77 -8.45 -27.73
N ALA A 205 -0.72 -9.28 -27.63
CA ALA A 205 -0.20 -9.75 -26.35
C ALA A 205 0.40 -8.60 -25.51
N ASN A 206 0.93 -7.57 -26.17
CA ASN A 206 1.69 -6.50 -25.53
C ASN A 206 1.02 -5.11 -25.57
N THR A 207 -0.17 -4.97 -26.17
CA THR A 207 -0.94 -3.71 -26.24
C THR A 207 -2.44 -3.97 -26.08
N GLU A 208 -3.26 -2.93 -26.23
CA GLU A 208 -4.73 -3.02 -26.31
C GLU A 208 -5.24 -2.96 -27.77
N ALA A 209 -4.35 -3.01 -28.76
CA ALA A 209 -4.74 -2.90 -30.15
C ALA A 209 -5.49 -4.17 -30.62
N GLU A 210 -6.65 -3.95 -31.24
CA GLU A 210 -7.37 -4.95 -32.02
C GLU A 210 -7.17 -4.71 -33.51
N PHE A 211 -7.22 -5.79 -34.30
CA PHE A 211 -6.93 -5.75 -35.73
C PHE A 211 -8.11 -6.24 -36.54
N THR A 212 -8.43 -5.49 -37.60
CA THR A 212 -9.28 -5.92 -38.71
C THR A 212 -8.41 -6.11 -39.95
N HIS A 213 -8.78 -7.05 -40.82
CA HIS A 213 -8.03 -7.33 -42.06
C HIS A 213 -8.72 -6.70 -43.27
N GLY A 214 -7.94 -6.02 -44.11
CA GLY A 214 -8.39 -5.43 -45.37
C GLY A 214 -7.31 -5.54 -46.45
N ILE A 215 -7.71 -5.46 -47.72
CA ILE A 215 -6.79 -5.53 -48.86
C ILE A 215 -6.56 -4.11 -49.38
N CYS A 216 -5.33 -3.62 -49.32
CA CYS A 216 -5.00 -2.29 -49.87
C CYS A 216 -5.06 -2.29 -51.41
N PRO A 217 -5.24 -1.12 -52.06
CA PRO A 217 -5.37 -1.03 -53.52
C PRO A 217 -4.22 -1.69 -54.31
N GLN A 218 -2.99 -1.61 -53.81
CA GLN A 218 -1.81 -2.20 -54.47
C GLN A 218 -1.83 -3.74 -54.44
N CYS A 219 -2.19 -4.32 -53.29
CA CYS A 219 -2.35 -5.76 -53.17
C CYS A 219 -3.55 -6.26 -53.98
N LEU A 220 -4.64 -5.48 -54.00
CA LEU A 220 -5.81 -5.78 -54.82
C LEU A 220 -5.44 -5.84 -56.31
N GLU A 221 -4.63 -4.90 -56.79
CA GLU A 221 -4.17 -4.87 -58.17
C GLU A 221 -3.25 -6.04 -58.52
N LYS A 222 -2.35 -6.45 -57.62
CA LYS A 222 -1.50 -7.64 -57.80
C LYS A 222 -2.31 -8.95 -57.82
N GLN A 223 -3.40 -9.00 -57.08
CA GLN A 223 -4.32 -10.14 -57.02
C GLN A 223 -5.29 -10.17 -58.22
N ARG A 224 -5.33 -9.12 -59.05
CA ARG A 224 -6.19 -9.14 -60.24
C ARG A 224 -5.73 -10.25 -61.20
N PRO A 225 -6.64 -11.14 -61.63
CA PRO A 225 -6.29 -12.18 -62.59
C PRO A 225 -5.75 -11.54 -63.87
N LYS A 226 -4.59 -12.01 -64.35
CA LYS A 226 -4.06 -11.59 -65.65
C LYS A 226 -5.06 -12.02 -66.72
N LYS A 227 -5.58 -11.08 -67.51
CA LYS A 227 -6.51 -11.37 -68.60
C LYS A 227 -5.90 -12.44 -69.51
N ALA A 228 -6.60 -13.57 -69.67
CA ALA A 228 -6.23 -14.59 -70.65
C ALA A 228 -6.32 -13.97 -72.05
N VAL A 229 -5.22 -14.02 -72.81
CA VAL A 229 -5.21 -13.62 -74.22
C VAL A 229 -6.03 -14.66 -74.98
N VAL A 230 -7.26 -14.32 -75.34
CA VAL A 230 -8.07 -15.15 -76.23
C VAL A 230 -7.40 -15.12 -77.61
N ARG A 231 -6.72 -16.21 -78.00
CA ARG A 231 -6.26 -16.41 -79.37
C ARG A 231 -7.50 -16.51 -80.27
N LYS A 232 -7.70 -15.54 -81.16
CA LYS A 232 -8.72 -15.60 -82.20
C LYS A 232 -8.45 -16.83 -83.07
N ALA A 233 -9.45 -17.69 -83.22
CA ALA A 233 -9.43 -18.79 -84.17
C ALA A 233 -9.37 -18.21 -85.59
N GLU A 234 -8.35 -18.61 -86.35
CA GLU A 234 -8.22 -18.35 -87.77
C GLU A 234 -9.30 -19.13 -88.52
N THR A 235 -10.13 -18.42 -89.27
CA THR A 235 -11.06 -18.98 -90.26
C THR A 235 -10.26 -19.36 -91.51
N TRP A 236 -10.23 -20.65 -91.87
CA TRP A 236 -9.85 -21.14 -93.21
C TRP A 236 -11.15 -21.40 -94.02
N PRO A 237 -11.12 -21.28 -95.36
CA PRO A 237 -12.20 -20.84 -96.24
C PRO A 237 -13.33 -21.84 -96.45
#